data_AF-A0A7Y3FK69-F1
#
_entry.id   AF-A0A7Y3FK69-F1
#
_cell.length_a   1.000
_cell.length_b   1.000
_cell.length_c   1.000
_cell.angle_alpha   90.00
_cell.angle_beta   90.00
_cell.angle_gamma   90.00
#
_symmetry.space_group_name_H-M   'P 1'
#
loop_
_entity.id
_entity.type
_entity.pdbx_description
1 polymer ?
#
loop_
_entity_poly.entity_id
_entity_poly.type
_entity_poly.pdbx_seq_one_letter_code
_entity_poly.pdbx_strand_id
1 'polypeptide(L)'
;MDAAEIWHFYAGAPLELTSCRDGYGVQRRVLGPDLADQERPQIVVEANEWQAARSLGDWTLVGCTVSPAFDFARFELAPEGWSP
;
A
#
# COMPACT_ATOMS: atom_id res chain seq x y z
N MET A 1 -10.11 -6.05 3.20
CA MET A 1 -10.64 -5.03 4.14
C MET A 1 -11.66 -4.15 3.42
N ASP A 2 -12.80 -3.86 4.03
CA ASP A 2 -13.88 -3.02 3.48
C ASP A 2 -13.66 -1.50 3.70
N ALA A 3 -12.40 -1.08 3.78
CA ALA A 3 -12.00 0.30 4.00
C ALA A 3 -10.90 0.69 3.02
N ALA A 4 -10.87 1.97 2.64
CA ALA A 4 -9.75 2.53 1.90
C ALA A 4 -8.60 2.84 2.86
N GLU A 5 -7.38 2.59 2.41
CA GLU A 5 -6.16 2.90 3.15
C GLU A 5 -5.30 3.88 2.37
N ILE A 6 -4.98 5.01 3.01
CA ILE A 6 -4.21 6.10 2.42
C ILE A 6 -2.80 6.02 2.99
N TRP A 7 -1.84 5.74 2.12
CA TRP A 7 -0.42 5.66 2.43
C TRP A 7 0.24 7.02 2.22
N HIS A 8 1.02 7.46 3.20
CA HIS A 8 1.73 8.74 3.20
C HIS A 8 3.21 8.49 3.40
N PHE A 9 4.06 8.96 2.48
CA PHE A 9 5.50 8.94 2.67
C PHE A 9 5.92 9.96 3.73
N TYR A 10 6.76 9.54 4.69
CA TYR A 10 7.36 10.45 5.67
C TYR A 10 8.87 10.59 5.51
N ALA A 11 9.61 9.49 5.38
CA ALA A 11 11.07 9.51 5.25
C ALA A 11 11.65 8.18 4.75
N GLY A 12 12.93 8.20 4.38
CA GLY A 12 13.69 7.00 3.97
C GLY A 12 13.71 6.79 2.46
N ALA A 13 13.95 5.55 2.05
CA ALA A 13 13.89 5.13 0.65
C ALA A 13 12.43 5.08 0.16
N PRO A 14 12.18 5.21 -1.15
CA PRO A 14 10.84 5.00 -1.69
C PRO A 14 10.36 3.56 -1.44
N LEU A 15 9.04 3.40 -1.43
CA LEU A 15 8.38 2.13 -1.16
C LEU A 15 7.57 1.68 -2.37
N GLU A 16 7.78 0.43 -2.77
CA GLU A 16 6.95 -0.23 -3.75
C GLU A 16 5.66 -0.68 -3.07
N LEU A 17 4.52 -0.17 -3.54
CA LEU A 17 3.20 -0.56 -3.09
C LEU A 17 2.51 -1.33 -4.23
N THR A 18 2.24 -2.59 -3.96
CA THR A 18 1.51 -3.48 -4.86
C THR A 18 0.08 -3.62 -4.35
N SER A 19 -0.92 -3.48 -5.21
CA SER A 19 -2.30 -3.86 -4.89
C SER A 19 -2.95 -4.65 -6.01
N CYS A 20 -3.92 -5.50 -5.65
CA CYS A 20 -4.73 -6.21 -6.62
C CYS A 20 -6.15 -6.38 -6.10
N ARG A 21 -7.11 -6.49 -7.03
CA ARG A 21 -8.50 -6.84 -6.75
C ARG A 21 -8.79 -8.15 -7.45
N ASP A 22 -9.52 -9.06 -6.81
CA ASP A 22 -9.87 -10.34 -7.42
C ASP A 22 -10.50 -10.16 -8.80
N GLY A 23 -9.97 -10.86 -9.81
CA GLY A 23 -10.40 -10.75 -11.21
C GLY A 23 -9.82 -9.55 -11.98
N TYR A 24 -9.00 -8.72 -11.34
CA TYR A 24 -8.27 -7.61 -11.96
C TYR A 24 -6.75 -7.85 -11.92
N GLY A 25 -6.02 -7.11 -12.75
CA GLY A 25 -4.56 -7.17 -12.79
C GLY A 25 -3.90 -6.50 -11.57
N VAL A 26 -2.63 -6.85 -11.35
CA VAL A 26 -1.79 -6.29 -10.30
C VAL A 26 -1.37 -4.87 -10.66
N GLN A 27 -1.51 -3.94 -9.72
CA GLN A 27 -1.01 -2.58 -9.83
C GLN A 27 0.22 -2.39 -8.95
N ARG A 28 1.32 -1.90 -9.54
CA ARG A 28 2.54 -1.53 -8.82
C ARG A 28 2.74 -0.03 -8.91
N ARG A 29 2.90 0.61 -7.77
CA ARG A 29 3.07 2.06 -7.61
C ARG A 29 4.24 2.34 -6.67
N VAL A 30 4.90 3.49 -6.84
CA VAL A 30 6.04 3.89 -5.99
C VAL A 30 5.62 5.04 -5.09
N LEU A 31 5.65 4.79 -3.78
CA LEU A 31 5.40 5.75 -2.72
C LEU A 31 6.71 6.44 -2.34
N GLY A 32 6.84 7.72 -2.67
CA GLY A 32 8.06 8.48 -2.44
C GLY A 32 7.93 9.94 -2.88
N PRO A 33 8.91 10.80 -2.56
CA PRO A 33 8.82 12.23 -2.79
C PRO A 33 9.24 12.67 -4.20
N ASP A 34 9.86 11.81 -5.03
CA ASP A 34 10.38 12.20 -6.34
C ASP A 34 9.29 12.18 -7.43
N LEU A 35 8.58 13.31 -7.56
CA LEU A 35 7.52 13.47 -8.55
C LEU A 35 8.03 13.36 -10.00
N ALA A 36 9.30 13.70 -10.25
CA ALA A 36 9.89 13.63 -11.59
C ALA A 36 10.04 12.17 -12.03
N ASP A 37 10.37 11.28 -11.09
CA ASP A 37 10.50 9.83 -11.32
C ASP A 37 9.17 9.06 -11.17
N GLN A 38 8.04 9.75 -11.33
CA GLN A 38 6.68 9.20 -11.21
C GLN A 38 6.33 8.64 -9.81
N GLU A 39 7.12 8.91 -8.78
CA GLU A 39 6.75 8.61 -7.41
C GLU A 39 5.58 9.49 -6.98
N ARG A 40 4.81 9.03 -6.00
CA ARG A 40 3.77 9.82 -5.36
C ARG A 40 3.98 9.78 -3.84
N PRO A 41 3.98 10.91 -3.13
CA PRO A 41 4.13 10.91 -1.68
C PRO A 41 2.85 10.45 -0.96
N GLN A 42 1.76 10.27 -1.71
CA GLN A 42 0.50 9.75 -1.22
C GLN A 42 -0.11 8.78 -2.24
N ILE A 43 -0.57 7.62 -1.77
CA ILE A 43 -1.28 6.62 -2.60
C ILE A 43 -2.49 6.10 -1.83
N VAL A 44 -3.61 5.94 -2.53
CA VAL A 44 -4.82 5.31 -1.99
C VAL A 44 -4.90 3.87 -2.50
N VAL A 45 -5.07 2.94 -1.56
CA VAL A 45 -5.50 1.56 -1.82
C VAL A 45 -6.99 1.51 -1.57
N GLU A 46 -7.76 1.12 -2.59
CA GLU A 46 -9.21 1.11 -2.51
C GLU A 46 -9.71 -0.04 -1.62
N ALA A 47 -10.93 0.09 -1.11
CA ALA A 47 -11.55 -0.96 -0.32
C ALA A 47 -11.64 -2.28 -1.11
N ASN A 48 -11.38 -3.38 -0.42
CA ASN A 48 -11.35 -4.76 -0.92
C ASN A 48 -10.25 -5.02 -1.96
N GLU A 49 -9.17 -4.23 -1.95
CA GLU A 49 -7.93 -4.61 -2.61
C GLU A 49 -7.01 -5.33 -1.63
N TRP A 50 -6.37 -6.39 -2.10
CA TRP A 50 -5.18 -6.91 -1.46
C TRP A 50 -4.03 -5.94 -1.67
N GLN A 51 -3.14 -5.86 -0.70
CA GLN A 51 -2.00 -4.96 -0.76
C GLN A 51 -0.75 -5.59 -0.14
N ALA A 52 0.41 -5.27 -0.70
CA ALA A 52 1.72 -5.66 -0.22
C ALA A 52 2.70 -4.50 -0.43
N ALA A 53 3.60 -4.30 0.52
CA ALA A 53 4.53 -3.17 0.53
C ALA A 53 5.97 -3.65 0.74
N ARG A 54 6.92 -3.06 0.02
CA ARG A 54 8.35 -3.36 0.12
C ARG A 54 9.17 -2.08 0.00
N SER A 55 10.05 -1.82 0.97
CA SER A 55 11.04 -0.74 0.83
C SER A 55 11.98 -1.03 -0.34
N LEU A 56 12.32 -0.01 -1.13
CA LEU A 56 13.29 -0.10 -2.23
C LEU A 56 14.72 0.27 -1.79
N GLY A 57 14.94 0.45 -0.49
CA GLY A 57 16.27 0.64 0.10
C GLY A 57 16.33 0.04 1.51
N ASP A 58 17.12 0.65 2.39
CA ASP A 58 17.35 0.12 3.73
C ASP A 58 16.10 0.18 4.63
N TRP A 59 15.34 1.27 4.54
CA TRP A 59 14.11 1.47 5.31
C TRP A 59 13.22 2.54 4.67
N THR A 60 11.91 2.48 4.98
CA THR A 60 10.92 3.50 4.62
C THR A 60 10.00 3.74 5.81
N LEU A 61 9.77 5.00 6.17
CA LEU A 61 8.79 5.42 7.17
C LEU A 61 7.56 5.98 6.47
N VAL A 62 6.39 5.46 6.85
CA VAL A 62 5.09 5.86 6.29
C VAL A 62 4.06 6.09 7.39
N GLY A 63 3.00 6.81 7.03
CA GLY A 63 1.75 6.85 7.78
C GLY A 63 0.61 6.25 6.97
N CYS A 64 -0.18 5.39 7.60
CA CYS A 64 -1.38 4.81 7.00
C CYS A 64 -2.63 5.34 7.70
N THR A 65 -3.51 5.97 6.94
CA THR A 65 -4.82 6.43 7.43
C THR A 65 -5.90 5.58 6.79
N VAL A 66 -6.72 4.92 7.60
CA VAL A 66 -7.76 4.01 7.13
C VAL A 66 -9.14 4.61 7.37
N SER A 67 -10.01 4.54 6.36
CA SER A 67 -11.41 5.00 6.46
C SER A 67 -12.35 4.03 5.72
N PRO A 68 -13.40 3.48 6.37
CA PRO A 68 -13.77 3.64 7.79
C PRO A 68 -12.70 3.18 8.79
N ALA A 69 -12.87 3.52 10.08
CA ALA A 69 -11.88 3.21 11.11
C ALA A 69 -11.49 1.72 11.11
N PHE A 70 -10.19 1.47 11.31
CA PHE A 70 -9.66 0.11 11.35
C PHE A 70 -10.31 -0.73 12.46
N ASP A 71 -10.70 -1.95 12.10
CA ASP A 71 -11.29 -2.94 12.99
C ASP A 71 -10.63 -4.30 12.72
N PHE A 72 -10.02 -4.90 13.74
CA PHE A 72 -9.39 -6.22 13.62
C PHE A 72 -10.36 -7.31 13.16
N ALA A 73 -11.67 -7.17 13.43
CA ALA A 73 -12.68 -8.11 12.93
C ALA A 73 -12.80 -8.12 11.40
N ARG A 74 -12.25 -7.12 10.71
CA ARG A 74 -12.29 -6.94 9.26
C ARG A 74 -10.92 -7.02 8.60
N PHE A 75 -9.89 -7.28 9.41
CA PHE A 75 -8.53 -7.48 8.94
C PHE A 75 -8.35 -8.93 8.50
N GLU A 76 -7.75 -9.11 7.32
CA GLU A 76 -7.44 -10.41 6.76
C GLU A 76 -5.98 -10.40 6.32
N LEU A 77 -5.23 -11.42 6.74
CA LEU A 77 -3.88 -11.66 6.26
C LEU A 77 -3.92 -12.83 5.29
N ALA A 78 -3.34 -12.62 4.11
CA ALA A 78 -3.21 -13.69 3.13
C ALA A 78 -2.38 -14.86 3.71
N PRO A 79 -2.65 -16.10 3.28
CA PRO A 79 -1.86 -17.26 3.70
C PRO A 79 -0.39 -17.11 3.28
N GLU A 80 0.49 -17.81 4.00
CA GLU A 80 1.92 -17.81 3.70
C GLU A 80 2.18 -18.28 2.26
N GLY A 81 3.08 -17.58 1.56
CA GLY A 81 3.42 -17.85 0.16
C GLY A 81 2.47 -17.23 -0.87
N TRP A 82 1.43 -16.53 -0.45
CA TRP A 82 0.60 -15.72 -1.34
C TRP A 82 1.32 -14.43 -1.75
N SER A 83 1.25 -14.08 -3.02
CA SER A 83 1.71 -12.80 -3.57
C SER A 83 0.64 -12.23 -4.50
N PRO A 84 0.38 -10.91 -4.46
CA PRO A 84 -0.45 -10.26 -5.46
C PRO A 84 0.16 -10.39 -6.86
#